data_AF-A0A836ACI9-F1
#
_entry.id   AF-A0A836ACI9-F1
#
_cell.length_a   1.000
_cell.length_b   1.000
_cell.length_c   1.000
_cell.angle_alpha   90.00
_cell.angle_beta   90.00
_cell.angle_gamma   90.00
#
_symmetry.space_group_name_H-M   'P 1'
#
loop_
_entity.id
_entity.type
_entity.pdbx_description
1 polymer ?
#
loop_
_entity_poly.entity_id
_entity_poly.type
_entity_poly.pdbx_seq_one_letter_code
_entity_poly.pdbx_strand_id
1 'polypeptide(L)'
;MLAMPKDEAANTLLADYVSKSGFFRVFIGVNDLEREGQYVFTDNTPLQNYSNWKEGEPSDPYGHEDCVEMLSSGRWNDTECHLTMYFVCEFIKKKK
;
A
#
# COMPACT_ATOMS: atom_id res chain seq x y z
N MET A 1 -2.67 -1.48 -12.49
CA MET A 1 -3.35 -1.15 -11.21
C MET A 1 -2.26 -0.69 -10.24
N LEU A 2 -2.59 -0.08 -9.11
CA LEU A 2 -1.57 0.19 -8.08
C LEU A 2 -0.99 -1.14 -7.58
N ALA A 3 0.25 -1.12 -7.11
CA ALA A 3 0.95 -2.33 -6.68
C ALA A 3 0.35 -2.91 -5.39
N MET A 4 0.08 -4.21 -5.37
CA MET A 4 -0.62 -4.89 -4.29
C MET A 4 0.36 -5.84 -3.57
N PRO A 5 1.01 -5.43 -2.47
CA PRO A 5 1.93 -6.28 -1.71
C PRO A 5 1.16 -7.35 -0.89
N LYS A 6 0.64 -8.37 -1.59
CA LYS A 6 -0.19 -9.44 -0.97
C LYS A 6 0.60 -10.46 -0.15
N ASP A 7 1.92 -10.45 -0.25
CA ASP A 7 2.82 -11.31 0.51
C ASP A 7 4.17 -10.60 0.77
N GLU A 8 4.98 -11.22 1.63
CA GLU A 8 6.29 -10.70 2.05
C GLU A 8 7.26 -10.55 0.88
N ALA A 9 7.20 -11.44 -0.12
CA ALA A 9 8.11 -11.41 -1.26
C ALA A 9 7.80 -10.22 -2.18
N ALA A 10 6.52 -9.98 -2.48
CA ALA A 10 6.07 -8.82 -3.23
C ALA A 10 6.38 -7.52 -2.49
N ASN A 11 6.10 -7.48 -1.18
CA ASN A 11 6.41 -6.32 -0.36
C ASN A 11 7.91 -6.00 -0.35
N THR A 12 8.77 -7.00 -0.16
CA THR A 12 10.22 -6.83 -0.15
C THR A 12 10.73 -6.32 -1.50
N LEU A 13 10.22 -6.87 -2.61
CA LEU A 13 10.55 -6.41 -3.95
C LEU A 13 10.18 -4.93 -4.17
N LEU A 14 8.98 -4.54 -3.71
CA LEU A 14 8.50 -3.16 -3.82
C LEU A 14 9.32 -2.20 -2.94
N ALA A 15 9.60 -2.58 -1.69
CA ALA A 15 10.42 -1.80 -0.76
C ALA A 15 11.82 -1.54 -1.33
N ASP A 16 12.45 -2.58 -1.88
CA ASP A 16 13.74 -2.50 -2.56
C ASP A 16 13.69 -1.54 -3.75
N TYR A 17 12.64 -1.61 -4.57
CA TYR A 17 12.45 -0.74 -5.73
C TYR A 17 12.26 0.72 -5.32
N VAL A 18 11.42 0.99 -4.33
CA VAL A 18 11.13 2.33 -3.78
C VAL A 18 12.42 2.95 -3.23
N SER A 19 13.15 2.19 -2.39
CA SER A 19 14.42 2.62 -1.78
C SER A 19 15.49 2.91 -2.83
N LYS A 20 15.73 1.99 -3.77
CA LYS A 20 16.74 2.16 -4.85
C LYS A 20 16.41 3.30 -5.81
N SER A 21 15.14 3.64 -5.94
CA SER A 21 14.68 4.78 -6.76
C SER A 21 14.79 6.13 -6.05
N GLY A 22 15.17 6.14 -4.76
CA GLY A 22 15.34 7.37 -3.96
C GLY A 22 14.02 7.97 -3.47
N PHE A 23 12.93 7.21 -3.46
CA PHE A 23 11.64 7.66 -2.94
C PHE A 23 11.53 7.33 -1.45
N PHE A 24 11.05 8.29 -0.65
CA PHE A 24 10.80 8.09 0.79
C PHE A 24 9.48 7.39 1.06
N ARG A 25 8.47 7.64 0.22
CA ARG A 25 7.14 7.05 0.30
C ARG A 25 6.45 7.04 -1.06
N VAL A 26 5.56 6.08 -1.27
CA VAL A 26 4.75 5.94 -2.49
C VAL A 26 3.36 5.40 -2.15
N PHE A 27 2.35 5.75 -2.95
CA PHE A 27 1.06 5.06 -2.87
C PHE A 27 1.18 3.60 -3.33
N ILE A 28 0.48 2.73 -2.60
CA ILE A 28 0.26 1.33 -2.97
C ILE A 28 -1.23 1.04 -3.08
N GLY A 29 -1.56 -0.12 -3.67
CA GLY A 29 -2.93 -0.50 -3.99
C GLY A 29 -3.69 -1.11 -2.82
N VAL A 30 -3.71 -0.45 -1.67
CA VAL A 30 -4.48 -0.81 -0.47
C VAL A 30 -5.27 0.42 -0.01
N ASN A 31 -6.53 0.23 0.36
CA ASN A 31 -7.45 1.30 0.80
C ASN A 31 -8.62 0.70 1.59
N ASP A 32 -9.33 1.51 2.35
CA ASP A 32 -10.59 1.16 3.02
C ASP A 32 -11.71 2.19 2.74
N LEU A 33 -11.59 2.90 1.61
CA LEU A 33 -12.54 3.90 1.08
C LEU A 33 -14.02 3.50 1.13
N GLU A 34 -14.33 2.21 0.95
CA GLU A 34 -15.72 1.74 0.95
C GLU A 34 -16.26 1.51 2.38
N ARG A 35 -15.39 1.12 3.31
CA ARG A 35 -15.77 0.78 4.68
C ARG A 35 -14.56 0.86 5.61
N GLU A 36 -14.60 1.87 6.48
CA GLU A 36 -13.62 2.13 7.53
C GLU A 36 -13.18 0.85 8.29
N GLY A 37 -11.87 0.66 8.37
CA GLY A 37 -11.23 -0.49 9.00
C GLY A 37 -11.31 -1.80 8.20
N GLN A 38 -11.88 -1.80 6.98
CA GLN A 38 -11.92 -2.94 6.09
C GLN A 38 -11.07 -2.72 4.83
N TYR A 39 -9.76 -2.85 5.00
CA TYR A 39 -8.82 -2.70 3.90
C TYR A 39 -9.02 -3.74 2.80
N VAL A 40 -9.03 -3.25 1.57
CA VAL A 40 -9.09 -4.01 0.32
C VAL A 40 -7.96 -3.59 -0.61
N PHE A 41 -7.53 -4.53 -1.44
CA PHE A 41 -6.62 -4.24 -2.54
C PHE A 41 -7.38 -3.60 -3.71
N THR A 42 -6.67 -2.91 -4.62
CA THR A 42 -7.30 -2.28 -5.80
C THR A 42 -7.96 -3.24 -6.81
N ASP A 43 -7.80 -4.56 -6.62
CA ASP A 43 -8.55 -5.59 -7.35
C ASP A 43 -9.78 -6.12 -6.58
N ASN A 44 -10.19 -5.40 -5.53
CA ASN A 44 -11.32 -5.72 -4.64
C ASN A 44 -11.15 -7.01 -3.83
N THR A 45 -9.95 -7.57 -3.77
CA THR A 45 -9.68 -8.66 -2.82
C THR A 45 -9.45 -8.09 -1.42
N PRO A 46 -10.00 -8.69 -0.36
CA PRO A 46 -9.81 -8.20 1.00
C PRO A 46 -8.34 -8.35 1.43
N LEU A 47 -7.88 -7.48 2.32
CA LEU A 47 -6.64 -7.69 3.05
C LEU A 47 -6.76 -8.97 3.86
N GLN A 48 -5.82 -9.90 3.65
CA GLN A 48 -5.80 -11.21 4.30
C GLN A 48 -4.85 -11.16 5.51
N ASN A 49 -4.21 -12.28 5.83
CA ASN A 49 -3.32 -12.42 6.99
C ASN A 49 -2.01 -11.62 6.89
N TYR A 50 -1.59 -11.24 5.67
CA TYR A 50 -0.35 -10.49 5.48
C TYR A 50 -0.64 -8.99 5.49
N SER A 51 0.06 -8.28 6.36
CA SER A 51 0.17 -6.83 6.32
C SER A 51 1.57 -6.42 6.78
N ASN A 52 2.02 -5.25 6.35
CA ASN A 52 3.31 -4.71 6.78
C ASN A 52 3.19 -3.32 7.41
N TRP A 53 2.10 -3.12 8.16
CA TRP A 53 1.86 -1.89 8.92
C TRP A 53 3.08 -1.49 9.74
N LYS A 54 3.34 -0.17 9.79
CA LYS A 54 4.25 0.43 10.76
C LYS A 54 3.66 0.25 12.16
N GLU A 55 4.52 0.20 13.18
CA GLU A 55 4.06 0.12 14.56
C GLU A 55 3.15 1.32 14.87
N GLY A 56 1.95 1.03 15.38
CA GLY A 56 0.91 2.02 15.65
C GLY A 56 -0.11 2.20 14.53
N GLU A 57 0.12 1.65 13.34
CA GLU A 57 -0.79 1.76 12.19
C GLU A 57 -1.64 0.49 11.97
N PRO A 58 -2.80 0.59 11.30
CA PRO A 58 -3.46 1.85 10.90
C PRO A 58 -4.00 2.61 12.12
N SER A 59 -3.85 3.94 12.13
CA SER A 59 -4.19 4.78 13.29
C SER A 59 -5.34 5.75 13.08
N ASP A 60 -5.74 6.00 11.83
CA ASP A 60 -6.83 6.89 11.39
C ASP A 60 -7.17 8.03 12.40
N PRO A 61 -6.23 8.94 12.68
CA PRO A 61 -6.36 9.90 13.77
C PRO A 61 -7.50 10.93 13.56
N TYR A 62 -8.04 11.04 12.35
CA TYR A 62 -9.04 12.04 11.97
C TYR A 62 -10.24 11.49 11.17
N GLY A 63 -10.34 10.18 10.89
CA GLY A 63 -11.47 9.63 10.13
C GLY A 63 -11.36 9.77 8.62
N HIS A 64 -10.15 9.99 8.09
CA HIS A 64 -9.92 10.47 6.72
C HIS A 64 -8.70 9.83 6.02
N GLU A 65 -8.04 8.86 6.65
CA GLU A 65 -6.82 8.23 6.13
C GLU A 65 -7.10 6.96 5.31
N ASP A 66 -7.98 7.06 4.31
CA ASP A 66 -8.52 5.88 3.61
C ASP A 66 -7.58 5.23 2.57
N CYS A 67 -6.40 5.81 2.33
CA CYS A 67 -5.41 5.33 1.35
C CYS A 67 -4.14 4.86 2.03
N VAL A 68 -3.37 3.97 1.39
CA VAL A 68 -2.14 3.43 2.00
C VAL A 68 -0.90 3.83 1.22
N GLU A 69 0.10 4.34 1.95
CA GLU A 69 1.45 4.57 1.47
C GLU A 69 2.43 3.49 1.97
N MET A 70 3.44 3.18 1.16
CA MET A 70 4.60 2.38 1.53
C MET A 70 5.80 3.29 1.72
N LEU A 71 6.42 3.24 2.90
CA LEU A 71 7.68 3.90 3.21
C LEU A 71 8.87 3.17 2.57
N SER A 72 10.02 3.85 2.44
CA SER A 72 11.25 3.24 1.91
C SER A 72 11.78 2.06 2.74
N SER A 73 11.30 1.89 3.98
CA SER A 73 11.54 0.71 4.83
C SER A 73 10.66 -0.48 4.47
N GLY A 74 9.70 -0.31 3.56
CA GLY A 74 8.66 -1.27 3.20
C GLY A 74 7.45 -1.25 4.13
N ARG A 75 7.48 -0.50 5.23
CA ARG A 75 6.36 -0.40 6.17
C ARG A 75 5.21 0.45 5.60
N TRP A 76 4.00 0.11 5.98
CA TRP A 76 2.79 0.77 5.49
C TRP A 76 2.25 1.77 6.51
N ASN A 77 1.63 2.83 5.99
CA ASN A 77 0.93 3.86 6.74
C ASN A 77 -0.37 4.17 5.99
N ASP A 78 -1.48 4.21 6.69
CA ASP A 78 -2.71 4.86 6.22
C ASP A 78 -2.46 6.37 6.06
N THR A 79 -3.10 7.01 5.10
CA THR A 79 -2.87 8.42 4.79
C THR A 79 -4.02 9.02 3.99
N GLU A 80 -4.15 10.35 4.06
CA GLU A 80 -5.14 11.10 3.30
C GLU A 80 -4.99 10.91 1.78
N CYS A 81 -6.04 10.42 1.13
CA CYS A 81 -6.05 10.12 -0.30
C CYS A 81 -5.78 11.33 -1.21
N HIS A 82 -6.01 12.56 -0.74
CA HIS A 82 -5.81 13.77 -1.54
C HIS A 82 -4.34 14.25 -1.58
N LEU A 83 -3.44 13.61 -0.84
CA LEU A 83 -2.02 13.93 -0.90
C LEU A 83 -1.46 13.65 -2.29
N THR A 84 -0.57 14.52 -2.76
CA THR A 84 0.13 14.32 -4.03
C THR A 84 1.49 13.70 -3.77
N MET A 85 1.68 12.45 -4.21
CA MET A 85 2.95 11.73 -4.14
C MET A 85 3.13 10.74 -5.29
N TYR A 86 4.32 10.16 -5.42
CA TYR A 86 4.60 9.10 -6.39
C TYR A 86 3.82 7.82 -6.03
N PHE A 87 3.66 6.94 -7.01
CA PHE A 87 2.93 5.69 -6.86
C PHE A 87 3.62 4.56 -7.64
N VAL A 88 3.37 3.32 -7.25
CA VAL A 88 3.90 2.15 -7.97
C VAL A 88 2.75 1.39 -8.63
N CYS A 89 2.92 1.04 -9.90
CA CYS A 89 1.97 0.21 -10.65
C CYS A 89 2.41 -1.26 -10.68
N GLU A 90 1.43 -2.14 -10.73
CA GLU A 90 1.59 -3.58 -10.97
C GLU A 90 0.85 -4.00 -12.26
N PHE A 91 1.46 -4.97 -12.94
CA PHE A 91 0.98 -5.55 -14.19
C PHE A 91 1.03 -7.08 -14.13
N ILE A 92 -0.13 -7.72 -14.33
CA ILE A 92 -0.21 -9.18 -14.42
C ILE A 92 0.36 -9.63 -15.76
N LYS A 93 1.40 -10.46 -15.73
CA LYS A 93 1.94 -11.10 -16.94
C LYS A 93 0.96 -12.17 -17.41
N LYS A 94 0.35 -11.99 -18.59
CA LYS A 94 -0.37 -13.06 -19.26
C LYS A 94 0.65 -14.08 -19.79
N LYS A 95 0.56 -15.35 -19.35
CA LYS A 95 1.26 -16.44 -20.03
C LYS A 95 0.56 -16.66 -21.39
N LYS A 96 1.35 -16.68 -22.46
CA LYS A 96 0.90 -17.16 -23.77
C LYS A 96 0.82 -18.67 -23.77
#